data_AF-A0A1U9KMW8-F1
#
_entry.id   AF-A0A1U9KMW8-F1
#
_cell.length_a   1.000
_cell.length_b   1.000
_cell.length_c   1.000
_cell.angle_alpha   90.00
_cell.angle_beta   90.00
_cell.angle_gamma   90.00
#
_symmetry.space_group_name_H-M   'P 1'
#
loop_
_entity.id
_entity.type
_entity.pdbx_description
1 polymer ?
#
loop_
_entity_poly.entity_id
_entity_poly.type
_entity_poly.pdbx_seq_one_letter_code
_entity_poly.pdbx_strand_id
1 'polypeptide(L)' 'MGEIVNLRRERKRAIRRMDAAQAQTNRALSGRTKAERLRDEAAAERVASRLEMTRLNPEREKE' A
#
# COMPACT_ATOMS: atom_id res chain seq x y z
N MET A 1 -32.29 -30.54 -17.76
CA MET A 1 -31.20 -30.94 -16.86
C MET A 1 -30.67 -29.69 -16.19
N GLY A 2 -30.72 -29.59 -14.86
CA GLY A 2 -30.31 -28.38 -14.13
C GLY A 2 -28.82 -28.42 -13.81
N GLU A 3 -28.14 -27.29 -14.03
CA GLU A 3 -26.73 -27.15 -13.66
C GLU A 3 -26.60 -26.99 -12.14
N ILE A 4 -25.92 -27.95 -11.49
CA ILE A 4 -25.67 -27.89 -10.04
C ILE A 4 -24.42 -27.04 -9.83
N VAL A 5 -24.64 -25.78 -9.45
CA VAL A 5 -23.55 -24.85 -9.13
C VAL A 5 -23.34 -24.75 -7.62
N ASN A 6 -22.06 -24.64 -7.23
CA ASN A 6 -21.73 -24.37 -5.84
C ASN A 6 -21.88 -22.88 -5.54
N LEU A 7 -23.00 -22.52 -4.90
CA LEU A 7 -23.35 -21.14 -4.59
C LEU A 7 -22.29 -20.42 -3.74
N ARG A 8 -21.61 -21.12 -2.83
CA ARG A 8 -20.52 -20.52 -2.02
C ARG A 8 -19.35 -20.08 -2.89
N ARG A 9 -18.97 -20.90 -3.87
CA ARG A 9 -17.88 -20.57 -4.81
C ARG A 9 -18.27 -19.39 -5.70
N GLU A 10 -19.50 -19.36 -6.18
CA GLU A 10 -19.99 -18.25 -7.00
C GLU A 10 -20.07 -16.93 -6.22
N ARG A 11 -20.57 -16.95 -4.98
CA ARG A 11 -20.53 -15.76 -4.11
C ARG A 11 -19.11 -15.26 -3.88
N LYS A 12 -18.16 -16.16 -3.62
CA LYS A 12 -16.74 -15.79 -3.45
C LYS A 12 -16.17 -15.17 -4.72
N ARG A 13 -16.54 -15.68 -5.90
CA ARG A 13 -16.14 -15.11 -7.20
C ARG A 13 -16.74 -13.71 -7.39
N ALA A 14 -18.02 -13.51 -7.05
CA ALA A 14 -18.67 -12.21 -7.13
C ALA A 14 -17.98 -11.17 -6.23
N ILE A 15 -17.70 -11.51 -4.96
CA ILE A 15 -16.99 -10.63 -4.03
C ILE A 15 -15.62 -10.23 -4.59
N ARG A 16 -14.83 -11.20 -5.08
CA ARG A 16 -13.51 -10.90 -5.68
C ARG A 16 -13.60 -9.97 -6.90
N ARG A 17 -14.65 -10.08 -7.71
CA ARG A 17 -14.87 -9.18 -8.85
C ARG A 17 -15.18 -7.76 -8.38
N MET A 18 -16.00 -7.62 -7.33
CA MET A 18 -16.29 -6.32 -6.72
C MET A 18 -15.03 -5.68 -6.15
N ASP A 19 -14.23 -6.45 -5.41
CA ASP A 19 -12.96 -5.98 -4.85
C ASP A 19 -11.98 -5.52 -5.95
N ALA A 20 -11.91 -6.26 -7.05
CA ALA A 20 -11.07 -5.91 -8.19
C ALA A 20 -11.52 -4.62 -8.88
N ALA A 21 -12.84 -4.43 -9.05
CA ALA A 21 -13.41 -3.19 -9.58
C ALA A 21 -13.10 -2.01 -8.66
N GLN A 22 -13.28 -2.17 -7.34
CA GLN A 22 -12.94 -1.13 -6.36
C GLN A 22 -11.44 -0.81 -6.35
N ALA A 23 -10.57 -1.80 -6.55
CA ALA A 23 -9.13 -1.56 -6.66
C ALA A 23 -8.77 -0.78 -7.94
N GLN A 24 -9.52 -0.92 -9.03
CA GLN A 24 -9.35 -0.12 -10.24
C GLN A 24 -9.86 1.31 -10.03
N THR A 25 -11.02 1.50 -9.41
CA THR A 25 -11.55 2.84 -9.11
C THR A 25 -10.63 3.60 -8.16
N ASN A 26 -10.14 2.95 -7.11
CA ASN A 26 -9.18 3.55 -6.18
C ASN A 26 -7.87 3.96 -6.90
N ARG A 27 -7.40 3.16 -7.85
CA ARG A 27 -6.23 3.52 -8.69
C ARG A 27 -6.50 4.74 -9.57
N ALA A 28 -7.67 4.80 -10.20
CA ALA A 28 -8.05 5.93 -11.05
C ALA A 28 -8.24 7.22 -10.25
N LEU A 29 -8.86 7.15 -9.06
CA LEU A 29 -9.15 8.32 -8.23
C LEU A 29 -7.94 8.85 -7.48
N SER A 30 -7.16 7.96 -6.87
CA SER A 30 -6.07 8.36 -5.97
C SER A 30 -4.69 8.30 -6.63
N GLY A 31 -4.57 7.71 -7.83
CA GLY A 31 -3.30 7.49 -8.55
C GLY A 31 -2.37 6.45 -7.91
N ARG A 32 -2.47 6.27 -6.58
CA ARG A 32 -1.71 5.30 -5.78
C ARG A 32 -2.63 4.51 -4.86
N THR A 33 -2.32 3.24 -4.66
CA THR A 33 -2.97 2.36 -3.69
C THR A 33 -2.47 2.63 -2.27
N LYS A 34 -3.27 2.23 -1.26
CA LYS A 34 -2.85 2.31 0.15
C LYS A 34 -1.52 1.59 0.41
N ALA A 35 -1.29 0.45 -0.24
CA ALA A 35 -0.06 -0.32 -0.10
C ALA A 35 1.17 0.40 -0.70
N GLU A 36 1.00 1.08 -1.84
CA GLU A 36 2.06 1.93 -2.41
C GLU A 36 2.39 3.09 -1.48
N ARG A 37 1.37 3.79 -0.97
CA ARG A 37 1.58 4.89 -0.03
C ARG A 37 2.33 4.45 1.23
N LEU A 38 1.96 3.32 1.83
CA LEU A 38 2.66 2.79 3.01
C LEU A 38 4.11 2.41 2.71
N ARG A 39 4.39 1.88 1.52
CA ARG A 39 5.77 1.58 1.09
C ARG A 39 6.59 2.86 0.94
N ASP A 40 5.99 3.90 0.36
CA ASP A 40 6.63 5.21 0.18
C ASP A 40 6.92 5.88 1.54
N GLU A 41 5.93 5.88 2.44
CA GLU A 41 6.07 6.40 3.82
C GLU A 41 7.21 5.69 4.56
N ALA A 42 7.21 4.35 4.56
CA ALA A 42 8.28 3.57 5.21
C ALA A 42 9.65 3.80 4.55
N ALA A 43 9.71 4.06 3.24
CA ALA A 43 10.96 4.41 2.56
C ALA A 43 11.46 5.80 2.99
N ALA A 44 10.56 6.78 3.08
CA ALA A 44 10.88 8.13 3.53
C ALA A 44 11.38 8.12 4.99
N GLU A 45 10.72 7.37 5.88
CA GLU A 45 11.15 7.23 7.28
C GLU A 45 12.56 6.64 7.42
N ARG A 46 12.89 5.61 6.62
CA ARG A 46 14.24 5.02 6.60
C ARG A 46 15.29 6.02 6.14
N VAL A 47 14.98 6.80 5.10
CA VAL A 47 15.90 7.84 4.60
C VAL A 47 16.07 8.94 5.63
N ALA A 48 14.98 9.44 6.23
CA ALA A 48 15.02 10.44 7.28
C ALA A 48 15.88 9.97 8.46
N SER A 49 15.60 8.76 8.97
CA SER A 49 16.38 8.16 10.07
C SER A 49 17.87 8.04 9.74
N ARG A 50 18.21 7.68 8.49
CA ARG A 50 19.61 7.62 8.05
C ARG A 50 20.26 8.99 8.02
N LEU A 51 19.55 10.00 7.52
CA LEU A 51 20.05 11.39 7.45
C LEU A 51 20.28 11.96 8.85
N GLU A 52 19.37 11.70 9.79
CA GLU A 52 19.51 12.06 11.21
C GLU A 52 20.79 11.50 11.80
N MET A 53 21.08 10.21 11.59
CA MET A 53 22.30 9.57 12.09
C MET A 53 23.59 10.14 11.50
N THR A 54 23.53 10.63 10.26
CA THR A 54 24.68 11.24 9.58
C THR A 54 24.80 12.75 9.81
N ARG A 55 23.88 13.37 10.55
CA ARG A 55 23.94 14.82 10.81
C ARG A 55 25.10 15.10 11.76
N LEU A 56 26.13 15.78 11.25
CA LEU A 56 27.20 16.32 12.07
C LEU A 56 26.64 17.50 12.88
N ASN A 57 26.64 17.40 14.21
CA ASN A 57 26.30 18.53 15.07
C ASN A 57 27.46 19.54 15.04
N PRO A 58 27.23 20.79 14.58
CA PRO A 58 28.28 21.81 14.50
C PRO A 58 28.82 22.26 15.87
N GLU A 59 28.18 21.84 16.96
CA GLU A 59 28.65 22.12 18.33
C GLU A 59 29.79 21.21 18.79
N ARG A 60 30.07 20.10 18.07
CA ARG A 60 31.15 19.16 18.43
C ARG A 60 32.55 19.58 17.95
N GLU A 61 32.67 20.63 17.15
CA GLU A 61 33.96 21.07 16.57
C GLU A 61 34.66 22.19 17.38
N LYS A 62 34.21 22.49 18.61
CA LYS A 62 34.79 23.58 19.44
C LYS A 62 35.47 23.13 20.74
N GLU A 63 35.76 21.84 20.91
CA GLU A 63 36.69 21.32 21.94
C GLU A 63 37.99 20.84 21.30
#